data_AF-A0A6C1PQ62-F1
#
_entry.id   AF-A0A6C1PQ62-F1
#
_cell.length_a   1.000
_cell.length_b   1.000
_cell.length_c   1.000
_cell.angle_alpha   90.00
_cell.angle_beta   90.00
_cell.angle_gamma   90.00
#
_symmetry.space_group_name_H-M   'P 1'
#
loop_
_entity.id
_entity.type
_entity.pdbx_description
1 polymer ?
#
loop_
_entity_poly.entity_id
_entity_poly.type
_entity_poly.pdbx_seq_one_letter_code
_entity_poly.pdbx_strand_id
1 'polypeptide(L)'
;MLIAAAMSLVQPLLTQRAIDLGVTPGEVGPVVFWSLILIGAAVVSGGLHLLGGVLLSYAGQGMAFEIRNDLFKRIMSFSYSNLDRWRTGELLVRTNSDVNTVRMFVRMGLFLMLQSIITLVGSLVIMYQVNARLSIVMFIVL
;
A
#
# COMPACT_ATOMS: atom_id res chain seq x y z
N MET A 1 3.42 -4.89 2.37
CA MET A 1 2.91 -3.50 2.31
C MET A 1 2.17 -3.07 3.57
N LEU A 2 1.21 -3.84 4.10
CA LEU A 2 0.48 -3.44 5.32
C LEU A 2 1.39 -3.22 6.54
N ILE A 3 2.39 -4.09 6.73
CA ILE A 3 3.43 -3.90 7.77
C ILE A 3 4.23 -2.61 7.52
N ALA A 4 4.53 -2.29 6.26
CA ALA A 4 5.25 -1.08 5.89
C ALA A 4 4.42 0.18 6.19
N ALA A 5 3.10 0.12 5.93
CA ALA A 5 2.16 1.17 6.31
C ALA A 5 2.11 1.36 7.83
N ALA A 6 1.99 0.28 8.60
CA ALA A 6 2.05 0.34 10.06
C ALA A 6 3.40 0.93 10.56
N MET A 7 4.51 0.56 9.95
CA MET A 7 5.83 1.12 10.27
C MET A 7 5.95 2.61 9.95
N SER A 8 5.29 3.10 8.91
CA SER A 8 5.30 4.54 8.60
C SER A 8 4.63 5.39 9.69
N LEU A 9 3.71 4.81 10.48
CA LEU A 9 3.10 5.49 11.63
C LEU A 9 4.08 5.72 12.79
N VAL A 10 5.21 5.02 12.80
CA VAL A 10 6.26 5.22 13.83
C VAL A 10 7.06 6.50 13.54
N GLN A 11 7.15 6.95 12.29
CA GLN A 11 7.90 8.16 11.92
C GLN A 11 7.47 9.42 12.69
N PRO A 12 6.19 9.81 12.77
CA PRO A 12 5.79 11.01 13.50
C PRO A 12 6.15 10.95 14.99
N LEU A 13 6.09 9.76 15.62
CA LEU A 13 6.52 9.56 17.01
C LEU A 13 8.04 9.73 17.18
N LEU A 14 8.83 9.24 16.21
CA LEU A 14 10.28 9.44 16.20
C LEU A 14 10.63 10.90 15.96
N THR A 15 9.90 11.59 15.08
CA THR A 15 10.09 13.03 14.83
C THR A 15 9.78 13.84 16.08
N GLN A 16 8.70 13.52 16.80
CA GLN A 16 8.39 14.16 18.08
C GLN A 16 9.56 13.99 19.07
N ARG A 17 10.03 12.76 19.29
CA ARG A 17 11.15 12.49 20.21
C ARG A 17 12.45 13.17 19.76
N ALA A 18 12.71 13.21 18.45
CA ALA A 18 13.87 13.90 17.90
C ALA A 18 13.83 15.41 18.15
N ILE A 19 12.65 16.02 18.13
CA ILE A 19 12.49 17.44 18.47
C ILE A 19 12.64 17.63 19.99
N ASP A 20 11.88 16.87 20.79
CA ASP A 20 11.81 17.05 22.24
C ASP A 20 13.13 16.73 22.97
N LEU A 21 13.88 15.73 22.49
CA LEU A 21 15.11 15.24 23.14
C LEU A 21 16.37 15.50 22.32
N GLY A 22 16.24 15.80 21.03
CA GLY A 22 17.38 16.08 20.17
C GLY A 22 17.78 17.54 20.20
N VAL A 23 16.84 18.47 20.38
CA VAL A 23 17.11 19.92 20.34
C VAL A 23 17.46 20.44 21.73
N THR A 24 18.63 20.07 22.22
CA THR A 24 19.19 20.62 23.47
C THR A 24 20.11 21.80 23.15
N PRO A 25 19.93 22.99 23.77
CA PRO A 25 20.77 24.15 23.50
C PRO A 25 22.26 23.87 23.77
N GLY A 26 23.11 24.11 22.77
CA GLY A 26 24.56 23.97 22.90
C GLY A 26 25.13 22.56 22.69
N GLU A 27 24.30 21.53 22.51
CA GLU A 27 24.75 20.15 22.32
C GLU A 27 24.33 19.57 20.96
N VAL A 28 25.31 19.18 20.14
CA VAL A 28 25.06 18.61 18.80
C VAL A 28 24.89 17.08 18.85
N GLY A 29 25.39 16.42 19.89
CA GLY A 29 25.35 14.95 20.04
C GLY A 29 23.93 14.37 19.96
N PRO A 30 22.97 14.85 20.77
CA PRO A 30 21.59 14.37 20.73
C PRO A 30 20.91 14.56 19.37
N VAL A 31 21.13 15.71 18.71
CA VAL A 31 20.60 16.00 17.36
C VAL A 31 21.07 14.94 16.36
N VAL A 32 22.38 14.64 16.33
CA VAL A 32 22.96 13.68 15.38
C VAL A 32 22.44 12.28 15.63
N PHE A 33 22.34 11.86 16.90
CA PHE A 33 21.83 10.55 17.28
C PHE A 33 20.38 10.33 16.79
N TRP A 34 19.48 11.28 17.09
CA TRP A 34 18.08 11.17 16.66
C TRP A 34 17.92 11.28 15.14
N SER A 35 18.75 12.09 14.47
CA SER A 35 18.78 12.17 13.01
C SER A 35 19.17 10.84 12.37
N LEU A 36 20.18 10.15 12.92
CA LEU A 36 20.58 8.82 12.44
C LEU A 36 19.48 7.78 12.65
N ILE A 37 18.76 7.83 13.78
CA ILE A 37 17.59 6.97 14.01
C ILE A 37 16.50 7.21 12.97
N LEU A 38 16.19 8.48 12.68
CA LEU A 38 15.18 8.83 11.67
C LEU A 38 15.57 8.33 10.27
N ILE A 39 16.83 8.49 9.89
CA ILE A 39 17.35 7.97 8.62
C ILE A 39 17.25 6.44 8.59
N GLY A 40 17.68 5.76 9.66
CA GLY A 40 17.57 4.30 9.76
C GLY A 40 16.13 3.79 9.64
N ALA A 41 15.20 4.44 10.35
CA ALA A 41 13.78 4.13 10.27
C ALA A 41 13.21 4.36 8.85
N ALA A 42 13.63 5.44 8.18
CA ALA A 42 13.23 5.72 6.80
C ALA A 42 13.75 4.66 5.82
N VAL A 43 15.00 4.22 5.96
CA VAL A 43 15.59 3.16 5.12
C VAL A 43 14.85 1.84 5.33
N VAL A 44 14.58 1.44 6.58
CA VAL A 44 13.84 0.21 6.89
C VAL A 44 12.43 0.28 6.33
N SER A 45 11.71 1.38 6.55
CA SER A 45 10.36 1.59 6.02
C SER A 45 10.34 1.55 4.50
N GLY A 46 11.30 2.21 3.84
CA GLY A 46 11.48 2.18 2.39
C GLY A 46 11.73 0.78 1.87
N GLY A 47 12.62 0.01 2.51
CA GLY A 47 12.88 -1.39 2.18
C GLY A 47 11.62 -2.27 2.27
N LEU A 48 10.83 -2.12 3.34
CA LEU A 48 9.56 -2.83 3.51
C LEU A 48 8.51 -2.45 2.45
N HIS A 49 8.47 -1.17 2.04
CA HIS A 49 7.60 -0.71 0.95
C HIS A 49 8.01 -1.32 -0.38
N LEU A 50 9.32 -1.32 -0.69
CA LEU A 50 9.87 -1.92 -1.92
C LEU A 50 9.58 -3.42 -1.98
N LEU A 51 9.93 -4.17 -0.92
CA LEU A 51 9.65 -5.61 -0.84
C LEU A 51 8.15 -5.88 -0.97
N GLY A 52 7.31 -5.13 -0.26
CA GLY A 52 5.86 -5.23 -0.34
C GLY A 52 5.34 -4.99 -1.76
N GLY A 53 5.84 -3.98 -2.46
CA GLY A 53 5.45 -3.65 -3.83
C GLY A 53 5.88 -4.72 -4.83
N VAL A 54 7.07 -5.30 -4.64
CA VAL A 54 7.56 -6.40 -5.47
C VAL A 54 6.71 -7.65 -5.29
N LEU A 55 6.48 -8.09 -4.04
CA LEU A 55 5.63 -9.25 -3.74
C LEU A 55 4.21 -9.08 -4.30
N LEU A 56 3.64 -7.88 -4.15
CA LEU A 56 2.31 -7.58 -4.65
C LEU A 56 2.26 -7.59 -6.19
N SER A 57 3.32 -7.14 -6.86
CA SER A 57 3.46 -7.23 -8.30
C SER A 57 3.52 -8.69 -8.76
N TYR A 58 4.32 -9.53 -8.10
CA TYR A 58 4.40 -10.96 -8.39
C TYR A 58 3.06 -11.65 -8.20
N ALA A 59 2.38 -11.42 -7.06
CA ALA A 59 1.07 -12.01 -6.79
C ALA A 59 0.01 -11.56 -7.81
N GLY A 60 -0.04 -10.27 -8.14
CA GLY A 60 -0.98 -9.76 -9.14
C GLY A 60 -0.73 -10.32 -10.55
N GLN A 61 0.53 -10.49 -10.94
CA GLN A 61 0.88 -11.10 -12.22
C GLN A 61 0.57 -12.60 -12.25
N GLY A 62 0.86 -13.33 -11.17
CA GLY A 62 0.54 -14.76 -11.03
C GLY A 62 -0.97 -15.00 -11.16
N MET A 63 -1.77 -14.23 -10.41
CA MET A 63 -3.24 -14.27 -10.52
C MET A 63 -3.72 -14.00 -11.95
N ALA A 64 -3.19 -12.97 -12.61
CA ALA A 64 -3.58 -12.63 -13.98
C ALA A 64 -3.18 -13.72 -14.98
N PHE A 65 -2.04 -14.38 -14.77
CA PHE A 65 -1.58 -15.50 -15.57
C PHE A 65 -2.52 -16.71 -15.44
N GLU A 66 -2.90 -17.08 -14.22
CA GLU A 66 -3.85 -18.18 -13.97
C GLU A 66 -5.21 -17.90 -14.61
N ILE A 67 -5.79 -16.71 -14.40
CA ILE A 67 -7.07 -16.32 -14.99
C ILE A 67 -7.00 -16.40 -16.53
N ARG A 68 -5.92 -15.91 -17.15
CA ARG A 68 -5.75 -15.99 -18.61
C ARG A 68 -5.67 -17.42 -19.10
N ASN A 69 -4.94 -18.28 -18.39
CA ASN A 69 -4.79 -19.68 -18.78
C ASN A 69 -6.14 -20.42 -18.71
N ASP A 70 -6.92 -20.17 -17.66
CA ASP A 70 -8.24 -20.79 -17.50
C ASP A 70 -9.26 -20.27 -18.52
N LEU A 71 -9.25 -18.97 -18.80
CA LEU A 71 -10.04 -18.38 -19.89
C LEU A 71 -9.65 -18.98 -21.24
N PHE A 72 -8.35 -19.11 -21.52
CA PHE A 72 -7.87 -19.66 -22.78
C PHE A 72 -8.29 -21.13 -22.96
N LYS A 73 -8.12 -21.98 -21.94
CA LYS A 73 -8.60 -23.36 -21.94
C LYS A 73 -10.11 -23.44 -22.19
N ARG A 74 -10.88 -22.57 -21.54
CA ARG A 74 -12.34 -22.54 -21.73
C ARG A 74 -12.72 -22.12 -23.14
N ILE A 75 -12.07 -21.10 -23.70
CA ILE A 75 -12.31 -20.64 -25.08
C ILE A 75 -11.97 -21.76 -26.08
N MET A 76 -10.88 -22.50 -25.88
CA MET A 76 -10.49 -23.62 -26.75
C MET A 76 -11.49 -24.78 -26.74
N SER A 77 -12.36 -24.88 -25.72
CA SER A 77 -13.41 -25.89 -25.64
C SER A 77 -14.73 -25.48 -26.33
N PHE A 78 -14.81 -24.30 -26.92
CA PHE A 78 -16.04 -23.78 -27.52
C PHE A 78 -16.35 -24.45 -28.87
N SER A 79 -17.63 -24.81 -29.07
CA SER A 79 -18.16 -25.20 -30.38
C SER A 79 -18.38 -23.99 -31.30
N TYR A 80 -18.54 -24.20 -32.60
CA TYR A 80 -18.86 -23.14 -33.57
C TYR A 80 -20.08 -22.28 -33.19
N SER A 81 -21.14 -22.88 -32.64
CA SER A 81 -22.31 -22.12 -32.12
C SER A 81 -21.97 -21.11 -31.01
N ASN A 82 -20.95 -21.42 -30.20
CA ASN A 82 -20.52 -20.54 -29.12
C ASN A 82 -19.70 -19.36 -29.68
N LEU A 83 -18.97 -19.57 -30.78
CA LEU A 83 -18.19 -18.53 -31.45
C LEU A 83 -19.08 -17.57 -32.28
N ASP A 84 -20.22 -18.05 -32.79
CA ASP A 84 -21.24 -17.19 -33.38
C ASP A 84 -21.91 -16.29 -32.34
N ARG A 85 -22.10 -16.80 -31.12
CA ARG A 85 -22.68 -16.03 -30.01
C ARG A 85 -21.66 -15.10 -29.32
N TRP A 86 -20.39 -15.49 -29.28
CA TRP A 86 -19.29 -14.75 -28.64
C TRP A 86 -18.20 -14.46 -29.67
N ARG A 87 -18.20 -13.22 -30.21
CA ARG A 87 -17.25 -12.83 -31.26
C ARG A 87 -15.81 -12.95 -30.75
N THR A 88 -14.90 -13.46 -31.57
CA THR A 88 -13.48 -13.65 -31.23
C THR A 88 -12.81 -12.39 -30.67
N GLY A 89 -13.15 -11.21 -31.20
CA GLY A 89 -12.64 -9.92 -30.71
C GLY A 89 -13.05 -9.62 -29.27
N GLU A 90 -14.27 -10.00 -28.86
CA GLU A 90 -14.76 -9.80 -27.49
C GLU A 90 -14.03 -10.74 -26.51
N LEU A 91 -13.77 -11.98 -26.91
CA LEU A 91 -13.00 -12.94 -26.12
C LEU A 91 -11.55 -12.47 -25.90
N LEU A 92 -10.95 -11.84 -26.92
CA LEU A 92 -9.62 -11.22 -26.83
C LEU A 92 -9.60 -10.06 -25.82
N VAL A 93 -10.61 -9.17 -25.86
CA VAL A 93 -10.74 -8.05 -24.91
C VAL A 93 -10.92 -8.57 -23.48
N ARG A 94 -11.80 -9.56 -23.27
CA ARG A 94 -12.01 -10.17 -21.95
C ARG A 94 -10.75 -10.82 -21.39
N THR A 95 -10.00 -11.53 -22.23
CA THR A 95 -8.78 -12.24 -21.80
C THR A 95 -7.61 -11.28 -21.52
N ASN A 96 -7.54 -10.16 -22.24
CA ASN A 96 -6.46 -9.18 -22.06
C ASN A 96 -6.84 -8.03 -21.14
N SER A 97 -7.78 -7.19 -21.57
CA SER A 97 -8.16 -5.93 -20.93
C SER A 97 -8.86 -6.18 -19.60
N ASP A 98 -9.88 -7.04 -19.56
CA ASP A 98 -10.65 -7.23 -18.33
C ASP A 98 -9.79 -7.91 -17.25
N VAL A 99 -9.02 -8.93 -17.61
CA VAL A 99 -8.05 -9.55 -16.68
C VAL A 99 -7.03 -8.52 -16.18
N ASN A 100 -6.55 -7.62 -17.06
CA ASN A 100 -5.63 -6.57 -16.64
C ASN A 100 -6.30 -5.56 -15.70
N THR A 101 -7.56 -5.21 -15.92
CA THR A 101 -8.35 -4.35 -15.03
C THR A 101 -8.51 -5.00 -13.65
N VAL A 102 -8.86 -6.29 -13.59
CA VAL A 102 -8.94 -7.05 -12.34
C VAL A 102 -7.58 -7.07 -11.63
N ARG A 103 -6.49 -7.32 -12.37
CA ARG A 103 -5.12 -7.28 -11.84
C ARG A 103 -4.78 -5.92 -11.25
N MET A 104 -5.09 -4.82 -11.94
CA MET A 104 -4.84 -3.46 -11.44
C MET A 104 -5.71 -3.14 -10.23
N PHE A 105 -6.98 -3.54 -10.22
CA PHE A 105 -7.87 -3.36 -9.08
C PHE A 105 -7.34 -4.06 -7.84
N VAL A 106 -6.90 -5.32 -7.97
CA VAL A 106 -6.29 -6.05 -6.86
C VAL A 106 -4.97 -5.39 -6.44
N ARG A 107 -4.06 -5.09 -7.38
CA ARG A 107 -2.73 -4.55 -7.06
C ARG A 107 -2.78 -3.14 -6.47
N MET A 108 -3.57 -2.24 -7.05
CA MET A 108 -3.60 -0.83 -6.66
C MET A 108 -4.83 -0.52 -5.83
N GLY A 109 -6.03 -0.85 -6.31
CA GLY A 109 -7.29 -0.47 -5.65
C GLY A 109 -7.40 -1.04 -4.23
N LEU A 110 -7.43 -2.36 -4.11
CA LEU A 110 -7.65 -3.04 -2.84
C LEU A 110 -6.56 -2.71 -1.80
N PHE A 111 -5.29 -2.78 -2.19
CA PHE A 111 -4.19 -2.50 -1.26
C PHE A 111 -4.09 -1.05 -0.87
N LEU A 112 -4.37 -0.10 -1.78
CA LEU A 112 -4.38 1.33 -1.44
C LEU A 112 -5.51 1.65 -0.47
N MET A 113 -6.69 1.05 -0.64
CA MET A 113 -7.80 1.21 0.33
C MET A 113 -7.42 0.68 1.71
N LEU A 114 -6.89 -0.55 1.79
CA LEU A 114 -6.46 -1.14 3.07
C LEU A 114 -5.35 -0.32 3.73
N GLN A 115 -4.36 0.11 2.96
CA GLN A 115 -3.30 0.99 3.44
C GLN A 115 -3.87 2.31 3.97
N SER A 116 -4.79 2.93 3.23
CA SER A 116 -5.40 4.21 3.63
C SER A 116 -6.17 4.07 4.94
N ILE A 117 -6.92 2.98 5.12
CA ILE A 117 -7.65 2.70 6.36
C ILE A 117 -6.68 2.52 7.53
N ILE A 118 -5.62 1.72 7.37
CA ILE A 118 -4.62 1.50 8.43
C ILE A 118 -3.94 2.81 8.80
N THR A 119 -3.50 3.57 7.80
CA THR A 119 -2.80 4.85 8.03
C THR A 119 -3.73 5.86 8.68
N LEU A 120 -4.98 5.97 8.22
CA LEU A 120 -5.96 6.88 8.80
C LEU A 120 -6.22 6.51 10.26
N VAL A 121 -6.72 5.31 10.53
CA VAL A 121 -7.08 4.86 11.89
C VAL A 121 -5.86 4.93 12.82
N GLY A 122 -4.70 4.45 12.35
CA GLY A 122 -3.48 4.47 13.15
C GLY A 122 -3.01 5.90 13.46
N SER A 123 -3.07 6.82 12.50
CA SER A 123 -2.71 8.22 12.72
C SER A 123 -3.64 8.89 13.72
N LEU A 124 -4.95 8.64 13.62
CA LEU A 124 -5.95 9.17 14.55
C LEU A 124 -5.70 8.69 15.98
N VAL A 125 -5.41 7.39 16.15
CA VAL A 125 -5.09 6.81 17.46
C VAL A 125 -3.82 7.42 18.05
N ILE A 126 -2.76 7.56 17.24
CA ILE A 126 -1.50 8.16 17.67
C ILE A 126 -1.69 9.63 18.06
N MET A 127 -2.39 10.40 17.23
CA MET A 127 -2.67 11.80 17.49
C MET A 127 -3.40 11.98 18.83
N TYR A 128 -4.43 11.15 19.07
CA TYR A 128 -5.18 11.16 20.32
C TYR A 128 -4.32 10.82 21.54
N GLN A 129 -3.42 9.83 21.42
CA GLN A 129 -2.49 9.47 22.48
C GLN A 129 -1.45 10.55 22.79
N VAL A 130 -0.98 11.27 21.78
CA VAL A 130 -0.02 12.37 21.95
C VAL A 130 -0.68 13.58 22.61
N ASN A 131 -1.85 14.01 22.11
CA ASN A 131 -2.62 15.08 22.73
C ASN A 131 -4.11 15.00 22.38
N ALA A 132 -4.92 14.52 23.33
CA ALA A 132 -6.36 14.37 23.16
C ALA A 132 -7.08 15.70 22.88
N ARG A 133 -6.66 16.80 23.53
CA ARG A 133 -7.31 18.11 23.38
C ARG A 133 -7.11 18.71 21.99
N LEU A 134 -5.86 18.70 21.49
CA LEU A 134 -5.54 19.14 20.13
C LEU A 134 -6.19 18.24 19.08
N SER A 135 -6.25 16.93 19.35
CA SER A 135 -6.89 15.97 18.43
C SER A 135 -8.38 16.26 18.21
N ILE A 136 -9.13 16.53 19.29
CA ILE A 136 -10.55 16.84 19.21
C ILE A 136 -10.80 18.13 18.40
N VAL A 137 -9.95 19.15 18.57
CA VAL A 137 -10.03 20.38 17.77
C VAL A 137 -9.82 20.07 16.29
N MET A 138 -8.79 19.27 15.95
CA MET A 138 -8.55 18.86 14.57
C MET A 138 -9.73 18.10 13.97
N PHE A 139 -10.38 17.21 14.71
CA PHE A 139 -11.55 16.47 14.24
C PHE A 139 -12.79 17.32 13.97
N ILE A 140 -12.96 18.44 14.68
CA ILE A 140 -14.08 19.34 14.47
C ILE A 140 -13.86 20.24 13.24
N VAL A 141 -12.60 20.55 12.94
CA VAL A 141 -12.22 21.44 11.84
C VAL A 141 -12.18 20.71 10.48
N LEU A 142 -11.82 19.43 10.48
CA LEU A 142 -11.72 18.60 9.27
C LEU A 142 -13.09 18.12 8.77
#